data_AF-W6AB63-F1
#
_entry.id   AF-W6AB63-F1
#
_cell.length_a   1.000
_cell.length_b   1.000
_cell.length_c   1.000
_cell.angle_alpha   90.00
_cell.angle_beta   90.00
_cell.angle_gamma   90.00
#
_symmetry.space_group_name_H-M   'P 1'
#
loop_
_entity.id
_entity.type
_entity.pdbx_description
1 polymer ?
#
loop_
_entity_poly.entity_id
_entity_poly.type
_entity_poly.pdbx_seq_one_letter_code
_entity_poly.pdbx_strand_id
1 'polypeptide(L)'
;MKKLLSILAVTTMVVSAPLSAVACGRNKDRVVDDYDYDLILNELISAVREIVFSNINSDLANYYFIDEEREPDLGLDFLTFKNLEKIIKDANLENEKEGIDIKVGSQEFNSITDEIKNWINWVKIQNEVQTLINSNINYRQVLYDGESPIQSFYSIEEINLKMLDKDLLRLSFAIDLPISFKDKNGNKDFEHFGSNYEINFIGIPDFADELNNIAEQVRKQLITEEVANKFEYISDSADFIKVEKGSEKDSNFSEVFEQITSEIKLENKSLTIDNSKINISSKIQGASGTGSSGWSQIDWDKNSDYRVGNLKDYFIRDKISSDELSELMTKNNSSYIKIYEPDGFKDDGVSSNAVSVYGLVYDLRSKTTFINKVEAIGTKFKIDPENENDKRVIGVIGMDVGDLYVNYQNPLNEIISFKMPNNYVFCRQKTSFNTTKELYKDFVKTTMEFNKFFYNLDSNDEDFVWRLNLPPNLPMESLKFNKKYDIRTYFDELIFSEIDNFKTNNPESKIEEYVSGYYLYGINFEVDEQGYIRFYDETKNLYVNSLSFYWKNKNSSLATKGDVFSAKSYFGYADCEGIKGEGPTKWQFILK
;
A
#
# COMPACT_ATOMS: atom_id res chain seq x y z
N MET A 1 -12.25 53.51 15.55
CA MET A 1 -12.37 52.29 14.72
C MET A 1 -11.31 52.17 13.62
N LYS A 2 -11.02 53.20 12.81
CA LYS A 2 -9.95 53.12 11.79
C LYS A 2 -8.55 52.78 12.33
N LYS A 3 -8.16 53.32 13.49
CA LYS A 3 -6.84 53.05 14.10
C LYS A 3 -6.67 51.64 14.68
N LEU A 4 -7.77 50.94 15.01
CA LEU A 4 -7.74 49.56 15.51
C LEU A 4 -7.63 48.54 14.36
N LEU A 5 -8.28 48.81 13.22
CA LEU A 5 -8.07 48.02 12.00
C LEU A 5 -6.64 48.14 11.45
N SER A 6 -6.03 49.33 11.55
CA SER A 6 -4.64 49.53 11.12
C SER A 6 -3.63 48.74 11.97
N ILE A 7 -3.91 48.55 13.26
CA ILE A 7 -3.04 47.75 14.14
C ILE A 7 -3.23 46.25 13.86
N LEU A 8 -4.46 45.77 13.63
CA LEU A 8 -4.70 44.36 13.25
C LEU A 8 -4.11 43.99 11.88
N ALA A 9 -4.12 44.92 10.91
CA ALA A 9 -3.52 44.70 9.59
C ALA A 9 -1.98 44.69 9.65
N VAL A 10 -1.37 45.49 10.55
CA VAL A 10 0.08 45.53 10.70
C VAL A 10 0.60 44.34 11.52
N THR A 11 -0.15 43.84 12.51
CA THR A 11 0.24 42.62 13.23
C THR A 11 0.03 41.34 12.41
N THR A 12 -0.94 41.28 11.50
CA THR A 12 -1.09 40.13 10.58
C THR A 12 -0.02 40.09 9.50
N MET A 13 0.47 41.25 9.01
CA MET A 13 1.58 41.28 8.04
C MET A 13 2.95 40.95 8.66
N VAL A 14 3.16 41.22 9.96
CA VAL A 14 4.44 40.92 10.63
C VAL A 14 4.51 39.46 11.11
N VAL A 15 3.38 38.77 11.31
CA VAL A 15 3.36 37.34 11.70
C VAL A 15 3.28 36.40 10.49
N SER A 16 2.90 36.88 9.30
CA SER A 16 2.82 36.07 8.07
C SER A 16 4.06 36.19 7.15
N ALA A 17 4.96 37.14 7.41
CA ALA A 17 6.15 37.39 6.59
C ALA A 17 7.49 36.97 7.24
N PRO A 18 7.62 35.74 7.78
CA PRO A 18 8.87 34.99 7.62
C PRO A 18 8.74 33.63 6.92
N LEU A 19 7.54 33.17 6.57
CA LEU A 19 7.35 31.89 5.85
C LEU A 19 7.35 32.05 4.32
N SER A 20 6.92 33.19 3.80
CA SER A 20 6.85 33.45 2.36
C SER A 20 8.19 33.87 1.73
N ALA A 21 9.16 34.34 2.53
CA ALA A 21 10.46 34.83 2.06
C ALA A 21 11.58 33.76 2.08
N VAL A 22 11.32 32.57 2.62
CA VAL A 22 12.27 31.44 2.59
C VAL A 22 11.97 30.47 1.42
N ALA A 23 10.86 30.65 0.71
CA ALA A 23 10.44 29.78 -0.40
C ALA A 23 10.74 30.34 -1.82
N CYS A 24 10.86 31.66 -2.00
CA CYS A 24 11.07 32.29 -3.33
C CYS A 24 12.49 32.84 -3.54
N GLY A 25 13.48 32.06 -3.12
CA GLY A 25 14.91 32.35 -3.32
C GLY A 25 15.71 31.09 -3.61
N ARG A 26 15.20 30.19 -4.46
CA ARG A 26 16.01 29.11 -5.04
C ARG A 26 16.03 29.30 -6.55
N ASN A 27 17.23 29.60 -7.04
CA ASN A 27 17.55 29.76 -8.45
C ASN A 27 17.05 28.56 -9.26
N LYS A 28 16.64 28.84 -10.51
CA LYS A 28 16.10 27.90 -11.51
C LYS A 28 17.07 26.79 -11.95
N ASP A 29 18.22 26.62 -11.31
CA ASP A 29 19.28 25.67 -11.71
C ASP A 29 19.65 24.68 -10.59
N ARG A 30 18.73 24.36 -9.68
CA ARG A 30 18.89 23.25 -8.74
C ARG A 30 17.79 22.23 -8.98
N VAL A 31 18.17 21.09 -9.53
CA VAL A 31 17.43 19.84 -9.35
C VAL A 31 17.45 19.58 -7.85
N VAL A 32 16.36 19.92 -7.16
CA VAL A 32 16.17 19.55 -5.77
C VAL A 32 16.06 18.02 -5.77
N ASP A 33 16.86 17.37 -4.93
CA ASP A 33 16.74 15.96 -4.56
C ASP A 33 15.26 15.51 -4.57
N ASP A 34 14.93 14.66 -5.54
CA ASP A 34 14.05 13.50 -5.38
C ASP A 34 12.69 13.73 -4.67
N TYR A 35 11.87 14.61 -5.24
CA TYR A 35 10.43 14.57 -5.05
C TYR A 35 9.82 13.51 -5.99
N ASP A 36 9.44 12.34 -5.46
CA ASP A 36 8.73 11.31 -6.23
C ASP A 36 7.26 11.69 -6.37
N TYR A 37 7.01 12.54 -7.36
CA TYR A 37 5.69 13.02 -7.73
C TYR A 37 4.70 11.86 -7.90
N ASP A 38 5.10 10.76 -8.54
CA ASP A 38 4.19 9.66 -8.87
C ASP A 38 3.76 8.91 -7.61
N LEU A 39 4.68 8.69 -6.67
CA LEU A 39 4.32 8.07 -5.40
C LEU A 39 3.35 8.95 -4.61
N ILE A 40 3.66 10.23 -4.42
CA ILE A 40 2.82 11.13 -3.62
C ILE A 40 1.44 11.31 -4.26
N LEU A 41 1.37 11.35 -5.60
CA LEU A 41 0.11 11.36 -6.32
C LEU A 41 -0.71 10.10 -6.03
N ASN A 42 -0.09 8.92 -6.20
CA ASN A 42 -0.76 7.64 -5.99
C ASN A 42 -1.22 7.46 -4.52
N GLU A 43 -0.43 7.92 -3.55
CA GLU A 43 -0.79 7.92 -2.13
C GLU A 43 -2.02 8.81 -1.86
N LEU A 44 -2.01 10.05 -2.37
CA LEU A 44 -3.13 10.97 -2.23
C LEU A 44 -4.40 10.37 -2.83
N ILE A 45 -4.33 9.94 -4.09
CA ILE A 45 -5.46 9.39 -4.83
C ILE A 45 -6.02 8.16 -4.11
N SER A 46 -5.16 7.23 -3.69
CA SER A 46 -5.57 6.02 -2.98
C SER A 46 -6.21 6.32 -1.63
N ALA A 47 -5.74 7.34 -0.92
CA ALA A 47 -6.29 7.72 0.37
C ALA A 47 -7.64 8.48 0.24
N VAL A 48 -7.76 9.36 -0.76
CA VAL A 48 -9.03 10.04 -1.07
C VAL A 48 -10.09 9.04 -1.50
N ARG A 49 -9.74 8.11 -2.40
CA ARG A 49 -10.62 7.02 -2.85
C ARG A 49 -11.17 6.21 -1.66
N GLU A 50 -10.30 5.83 -0.73
CA GLU A 50 -10.66 5.06 0.46
C GLU A 50 -11.64 5.84 1.36
N ILE A 51 -11.37 7.12 1.63
CA ILE A 51 -12.27 7.97 2.43
C ILE A 51 -13.64 8.04 1.79
N VAL A 52 -13.70 8.32 0.47
CA VAL A 52 -14.97 8.55 -0.22
C VAL A 52 -15.82 7.27 -0.24
N PHE A 53 -15.28 6.16 -0.76
CA PHE A 53 -16.08 4.94 -0.90
C PHE A 53 -16.39 4.28 0.44
N SER A 54 -15.51 4.41 1.45
CA SER A 54 -15.84 3.93 2.80
C SER A 54 -17.02 4.67 3.41
N ASN A 55 -17.13 5.99 3.20
CA ASN A 55 -18.25 6.77 3.69
C ASN A 55 -19.53 6.51 2.89
N ILE A 56 -19.45 6.47 1.55
CA ILE A 56 -20.60 6.14 0.69
C ILE A 56 -21.17 4.76 1.08
N ASN A 57 -20.31 3.73 1.23
CA ASN A 57 -20.76 2.40 1.63
C ASN A 57 -21.44 2.42 3.01
N SER A 58 -20.91 3.20 3.95
CA SER A 58 -21.50 3.34 5.29
C SER A 58 -22.86 4.04 5.26
N ASP A 59 -23.00 5.10 4.48
CA ASP A 59 -24.23 5.88 4.40
C ASP A 59 -25.32 5.10 3.63
N LEU A 60 -24.94 4.36 2.60
CA LEU A 60 -25.86 3.55 1.79
C LEU A 60 -26.24 2.21 2.43
N ALA A 61 -25.53 1.74 3.47
CA ALA A 61 -25.75 0.41 4.05
C ALA A 61 -27.21 0.14 4.45
N ASN A 62 -27.92 1.17 4.95
CA ASN A 62 -29.33 1.05 5.38
C ASN A 62 -30.34 0.99 4.23
N TYR A 63 -29.89 1.23 3.00
CA TYR A 63 -30.75 1.32 1.82
C TYR A 63 -30.61 0.11 0.90
N TYR A 64 -29.79 -0.90 1.23
CA TYR A 64 -29.64 -2.10 0.39
C TYR A 64 -30.93 -2.92 0.25
N PHE A 65 -31.72 -2.99 1.33
CA PHE A 65 -33.00 -3.69 1.41
C PHE A 65 -34.04 -2.78 2.04
N ILE A 66 -34.94 -2.25 1.21
CA ILE A 66 -36.00 -1.34 1.62
C ILE A 66 -37.31 -2.12 1.61
N ASP A 67 -37.96 -2.19 2.76
CA ASP A 67 -39.34 -2.68 2.89
C ASP A 67 -40.31 -1.61 2.37
N GLU A 68 -41.24 -1.99 1.50
CA GLU A 68 -42.31 -1.11 1.00
C GLU A 68 -43.08 -0.43 2.14
N GLU A 69 -43.34 -1.13 3.25
CA GLU A 69 -44.07 -0.56 4.39
C GLU A 69 -43.26 0.48 5.16
N ARG A 70 -41.92 0.46 5.06
CA ARG A 70 -41.00 1.35 5.78
C ARG A 70 -40.52 2.53 4.95
N GLU A 71 -40.89 2.62 3.67
CA GLU A 71 -40.55 3.74 2.79
C GLU A 71 -40.90 5.13 3.37
N PRO A 72 -42.08 5.33 4.00
CA PRO A 72 -42.43 6.62 4.60
C PRO A 72 -41.52 7.02 5.76
N ASP A 73 -41.04 6.04 6.54
CA ASP A 73 -40.17 6.27 7.69
C ASP A 73 -38.74 6.65 7.26
N LEU A 74 -38.33 6.20 6.08
CA LEU A 74 -37.06 6.55 5.46
C LEU A 74 -37.09 7.92 4.76
N GLY A 75 -38.26 8.57 4.72
CA GLY A 75 -38.44 9.87 4.07
C GLY A 75 -38.30 9.81 2.56
N LEU A 76 -38.71 8.68 1.95
CA LEU A 76 -38.60 8.47 0.51
C LEU A 76 -39.69 9.25 -0.23
N ASP A 77 -39.28 10.13 -1.15
CA ASP A 77 -40.19 10.96 -1.94
C ASP A 77 -40.44 10.35 -3.33
N PHE A 78 -39.37 10.11 -4.09
CA PHE A 78 -39.45 9.54 -5.43
C PHE A 78 -39.15 8.04 -5.43
N LEU A 79 -38.12 7.62 -4.70
CA LEU A 79 -37.65 6.24 -4.59
C LEU A 79 -38.59 5.37 -3.73
N THR A 80 -39.79 5.13 -4.25
CA THR A 80 -40.80 4.23 -3.65
C THR A 80 -41.08 3.07 -4.60
N PHE A 81 -41.45 1.91 -4.06
CA PHE A 81 -41.78 0.71 -4.83
C PHE A 81 -42.79 1.05 -5.92
N LYS A 82 -43.87 1.74 -5.56
CA LYS A 82 -44.94 2.15 -6.47
C LYS A 82 -44.47 3.04 -7.62
N ASN A 83 -43.62 4.04 -7.35
CA ASN A 83 -43.12 4.93 -8.39
C ASN A 83 -42.20 4.16 -9.35
N LEU A 84 -41.29 3.35 -8.80
CA LEU A 84 -40.36 2.55 -9.59
C LEU A 84 -41.09 1.50 -10.44
N GLU A 85 -42.05 0.79 -9.86
CA GLU A 85 -42.91 -0.17 -10.56
C GLU A 85 -43.62 0.49 -11.75
N LYS A 86 -44.13 1.71 -11.56
CA LYS A 86 -44.78 2.47 -12.62
C LYS A 86 -43.83 2.76 -13.79
N ILE A 87 -42.57 3.12 -13.52
CA ILE A 87 -41.58 3.39 -14.60
C ILE A 87 -41.38 2.13 -15.46
N ILE A 88 -41.25 0.95 -14.84
CA ILE A 88 -41.10 -0.32 -15.57
C ILE A 88 -42.35 -0.61 -16.42
N LYS A 89 -43.54 -0.47 -15.84
CA LYS A 89 -44.80 -0.72 -16.54
C LYS A 89 -45.03 0.24 -17.71
N ASP A 90 -44.72 1.52 -17.51
CA ASP A 90 -44.85 2.55 -18.55
C ASP A 90 -43.86 2.33 -19.71
N ALA A 91 -42.72 1.66 -19.46
CA ALA A 91 -41.75 1.29 -20.49
C ALA A 91 -42.24 0.18 -21.43
N ASN A 92 -43.33 -0.54 -21.10
CA ASN A 92 -43.95 -1.59 -21.93
C ASN A 92 -42.94 -2.65 -22.44
N LEU A 93 -42.06 -3.14 -21.56
CA LEU A 93 -41.09 -4.17 -21.90
C LEU A 93 -41.76 -5.51 -22.23
N GLU A 94 -41.18 -6.28 -23.16
CA GLU A 94 -41.60 -7.68 -23.42
C GLU A 94 -41.29 -8.59 -22.22
N ASN A 95 -40.22 -8.26 -21.47
CA ASN A 95 -39.78 -8.97 -20.29
C ASN A 95 -39.26 -7.98 -19.22
N GLU A 96 -40.06 -7.74 -18.18
CA GLU A 96 -39.73 -6.79 -17.10
C GLU A 96 -38.47 -7.18 -16.30
N LYS A 97 -38.03 -8.44 -16.39
CA LYS A 97 -36.80 -8.94 -15.77
C LYS A 97 -35.52 -8.50 -16.50
N GLU A 98 -35.61 -8.07 -17.76
CA GLU A 98 -34.46 -7.51 -18.50
C GLU A 98 -34.07 -6.11 -17.98
N GLY A 99 -35.02 -5.42 -17.36
CA GLY A 99 -34.83 -4.08 -16.82
C GLY A 99 -34.83 -2.98 -17.87
N ILE A 100 -34.76 -1.75 -17.38
CA ILE A 100 -34.66 -0.53 -18.17
C ILE A 100 -33.44 0.27 -17.73
N ASP A 101 -32.70 0.80 -18.70
CA ASP A 101 -31.73 1.85 -18.45
C ASP A 101 -32.44 3.19 -18.46
N ILE A 102 -32.42 3.89 -17.33
CA ILE A 102 -33.07 5.18 -17.19
C ILE A 102 -32.19 6.22 -17.88
N LYS A 103 -32.76 6.90 -18.88
CA LYS A 103 -32.03 7.83 -19.73
C LYS A 103 -31.47 9.01 -18.93
N VAL A 104 -30.15 9.20 -19.01
CA VAL A 104 -29.45 10.36 -18.43
C VAL A 104 -30.13 11.67 -18.78
N GLY A 105 -30.42 12.48 -17.76
CA GLY A 105 -31.08 13.78 -17.87
C GLY A 105 -32.60 13.73 -18.00
N SER A 106 -33.25 12.56 -17.97
CA SER A 106 -34.71 12.47 -17.85
C SER A 106 -35.19 12.96 -16.47
N GLN A 107 -36.50 13.20 -16.33
CA GLN A 107 -37.06 13.60 -15.04
C GLN A 107 -36.85 12.51 -13.98
N GLU A 108 -37.07 11.25 -14.35
CA GLU A 108 -36.86 10.07 -13.51
C GLU A 108 -35.40 9.96 -13.08
N PHE A 109 -34.46 10.09 -14.02
CA PHE A 109 -33.03 10.06 -13.73
C PHE A 109 -32.61 11.12 -12.72
N ASN A 110 -33.05 12.35 -12.93
CA ASN A 110 -32.70 13.47 -12.05
C ASN A 110 -33.33 13.28 -10.66
N SER A 111 -34.56 12.77 -10.58
CA SER A 111 -35.26 12.57 -9.30
C SER A 111 -34.61 11.47 -8.47
N ILE A 112 -34.25 10.34 -9.09
CA ILE A 112 -33.49 9.26 -8.44
C ILE A 112 -32.12 9.77 -8.00
N THR A 113 -31.44 10.50 -8.88
CA THR A 113 -30.12 11.04 -8.59
C THR A 113 -30.19 11.97 -7.38
N ASP A 114 -31.06 12.97 -7.39
CA ASP A 114 -31.16 13.96 -6.32
C ASP A 114 -31.44 13.31 -4.96
N GLU A 115 -32.26 12.26 -4.92
CA GLU A 115 -32.58 11.54 -3.69
C GLU A 115 -31.38 10.72 -3.16
N ILE A 116 -30.71 9.91 -4.01
CA ILE A 116 -29.49 9.18 -3.62
C ILE A 116 -28.40 10.14 -3.13
N LYS A 117 -28.25 11.30 -3.80
CA LYS A 117 -27.27 12.31 -3.40
C LYS A 117 -27.51 12.84 -1.99
N ASN A 118 -28.76 12.90 -1.53
CA ASN A 118 -29.12 13.37 -0.20
C ASN A 118 -28.86 12.34 0.90
N TRP A 119 -28.80 11.05 0.57
CA TRP A 119 -28.47 10.00 1.54
C TRP A 119 -26.99 9.99 1.92
N ILE A 120 -26.12 10.48 1.03
CA ILE A 120 -24.67 10.49 1.23
C ILE A 120 -24.24 11.78 1.92
N ASN A 121 -23.50 11.67 3.02
CA ASN A 121 -22.99 12.81 3.77
C ASN A 121 -21.70 13.38 3.15
N TRP A 122 -21.86 14.11 2.05
CA TRP A 122 -20.74 14.74 1.33
C TRP A 122 -19.94 15.73 2.18
N VAL A 123 -20.58 16.40 3.15
CA VAL A 123 -19.90 17.32 4.06
C VAL A 123 -18.90 16.56 4.95
N LYS A 124 -19.29 15.38 5.46
CA LYS A 124 -18.39 14.50 6.23
C LYS A 124 -17.21 14.05 5.38
N ILE A 125 -17.47 13.57 4.16
CA ILE A 125 -16.44 13.14 3.20
C ILE A 125 -15.45 14.27 2.93
N GLN A 126 -15.95 15.47 2.61
CA GLN A 126 -15.12 16.65 2.37
C GLN A 126 -14.24 17.00 3.57
N ASN A 127 -14.79 16.95 4.78
CA ASN A 127 -14.04 17.24 6.00
C ASN A 127 -12.93 16.20 6.28
N GLU A 128 -13.19 14.92 6.04
CA GLU A 128 -12.19 13.87 6.20
C GLU A 128 -11.07 13.99 5.17
N VAL A 129 -11.38 14.24 3.90
CA VAL A 129 -10.37 14.51 2.85
C VAL A 129 -9.56 15.76 3.18
N GLN A 130 -10.20 16.83 3.63
CA GLN A 130 -9.48 18.05 4.03
C GLN A 130 -8.55 17.80 5.22
N THR A 131 -8.95 16.95 6.16
CA THR A 131 -8.12 16.56 7.31
C THR A 131 -6.90 15.76 6.88
N LEU A 132 -7.07 14.81 5.95
CA LEU A 132 -5.98 14.05 5.32
C LEU A 132 -4.98 14.97 4.61
N ILE A 133 -5.47 15.96 3.87
CA ILE A 133 -4.62 16.93 3.16
C ILE A 133 -3.84 17.81 4.13
N ASN A 134 -4.49 18.25 5.19
CA ASN A 134 -3.86 19.12 6.19
C ASN A 134 -2.84 18.38 7.05
N SER A 135 -2.97 17.07 7.22
CA SER A 135 -2.07 16.26 8.05
C SER A 135 -0.78 15.86 7.34
N ASN A 136 -0.73 15.89 6.00
CA ASN A 136 0.47 15.57 5.22
C ASN A 136 0.94 16.76 4.37
N ILE A 137 2.07 17.35 4.77
CA ILE A 137 2.64 18.53 4.11
C ILE A 137 3.04 18.27 2.64
N ASN A 138 3.29 17.02 2.27
CA ASN A 138 3.76 16.65 0.92
C ASN A 138 2.63 16.67 -0.12
N TYR A 139 1.38 16.46 0.29
CA TYR A 139 0.24 16.46 -0.65
C TYR A 139 0.02 17.81 -1.33
N ARG A 140 0.39 18.92 -0.69
CA ARG A 140 0.27 20.28 -1.28
C ARG A 140 0.94 20.42 -2.65
N GLN A 141 1.95 19.60 -2.94
CA GLN A 141 2.72 19.68 -4.18
C GLN A 141 1.99 19.06 -5.38
N VAL A 142 1.12 18.06 -5.14
CA VAL A 142 0.28 17.42 -6.16
C VAL A 142 -1.15 17.99 -6.23
N LEU A 143 -1.53 18.89 -5.32
CA LEU A 143 -2.83 19.55 -5.36
C LEU A 143 -2.83 20.69 -6.40
N TYR A 144 -3.86 20.72 -7.24
CA TYR A 144 -4.09 21.83 -8.15
C TYR A 144 -4.59 23.05 -7.36
N ASP A 145 -3.85 24.16 -7.43
CA ASP A 145 -4.10 25.41 -6.70
C ASP A 145 -4.28 25.29 -5.18
N GLY A 146 -3.84 24.17 -4.59
CA GLY A 146 -4.02 23.88 -3.16
C GLY A 146 -5.47 23.64 -2.74
N GLU A 147 -6.38 23.42 -3.72
CA GLU A 147 -7.79 23.12 -3.47
C GLU A 147 -7.98 21.65 -3.06
N SER A 148 -9.18 21.34 -2.53
CA SER A 148 -9.58 19.95 -2.30
C SER A 148 -9.58 19.18 -3.62
N PRO A 149 -9.01 17.96 -3.67
CA PRO A 149 -8.95 17.14 -4.88
C PRO A 149 -10.35 16.64 -5.28
N ILE A 150 -11.26 16.54 -4.31
CA ILE A 150 -12.70 16.36 -4.54
C ILE A 150 -13.37 17.74 -4.65
N GLN A 151 -13.43 18.25 -5.87
CA GLN A 151 -14.35 19.35 -6.18
C GLN A 151 -15.73 18.72 -6.41
N SER A 152 -16.83 19.38 -6.02
CA SER A 152 -18.22 18.86 -5.86
C SER A 152 -18.89 18.21 -7.10
N PHE A 153 -18.18 17.40 -7.88
CA PHE A 153 -18.51 16.91 -9.22
C PHE A 153 -18.61 15.38 -9.26
N TYR A 154 -19.13 14.75 -8.21
CA TYR A 154 -19.54 13.35 -8.34
C TYR A 154 -20.79 13.26 -9.21
N SER A 155 -20.88 12.23 -10.01
CA SER A 155 -22.02 11.99 -10.90
C SER A 155 -22.54 10.58 -10.72
N ILE A 156 -23.86 10.43 -10.88
CA ILE A 156 -24.44 9.12 -11.14
C ILE A 156 -24.49 9.03 -12.65
N GLU A 157 -23.76 8.07 -13.22
CA GLU A 157 -23.62 7.94 -14.68
C GLU A 157 -24.72 7.06 -15.27
N GLU A 158 -25.03 5.97 -14.58
CA GLU A 158 -25.93 4.93 -15.05
C GLU A 158 -26.92 4.58 -13.95
N ILE A 159 -28.17 4.39 -14.34
CA ILE A 159 -29.24 3.87 -13.48
C ILE A 159 -30.00 2.80 -14.26
N ASN A 160 -29.97 1.58 -13.76
CA ASN A 160 -30.75 0.46 -14.28
C ASN A 160 -31.81 0.07 -13.26
N LEU A 161 -33.04 -0.14 -13.72
CA LEU A 161 -34.17 -0.56 -12.90
C LEU A 161 -34.77 -1.83 -13.46
N LYS A 162 -34.91 -2.88 -12.64
CA LYS A 162 -35.48 -4.16 -13.08
C LYS A 162 -36.43 -4.75 -12.04
N MET A 163 -37.40 -5.51 -12.52
CA MET A 163 -38.26 -6.33 -11.67
C MET A 163 -37.62 -7.71 -11.53
N LEU A 164 -37.33 -8.14 -10.30
CA LEU A 164 -36.76 -9.46 -10.02
C LEU A 164 -37.88 -10.50 -9.87
N ASP A 165 -38.97 -10.08 -9.24
CA ASP A 165 -40.23 -10.80 -9.05
C ASP A 165 -41.35 -9.78 -8.89
N LYS A 166 -42.62 -10.21 -8.86
CA LYS A 166 -43.78 -9.33 -8.76
C LYS A 166 -43.68 -8.30 -7.62
N ASP A 167 -43.16 -8.72 -6.47
CA ASP A 167 -43.05 -7.89 -5.27
C ASP A 167 -41.57 -7.57 -4.94
N LEU A 168 -40.68 -7.58 -5.95
CA LEU A 168 -39.24 -7.35 -5.80
C LEU A 168 -38.67 -6.51 -6.96
N LEU A 169 -38.15 -5.32 -6.65
CA LEU A 169 -37.49 -4.43 -7.61
C LEU A 169 -36.02 -4.25 -7.24
N ARG A 170 -35.16 -4.09 -8.24
CA ARG A 170 -33.76 -3.68 -8.06
C ARG A 170 -33.45 -2.43 -8.84
N LEU A 171 -32.91 -1.46 -8.14
CA LEU A 171 -32.27 -0.27 -8.69
C LEU A 171 -30.75 -0.45 -8.59
N SER A 172 -30.08 -0.48 -9.74
CA SER A 172 -28.62 -0.52 -9.83
C SER A 172 -28.12 0.83 -10.34
N PHE A 173 -27.05 1.37 -9.77
CA PHE A 173 -26.49 2.65 -10.21
C PHE A 173 -24.98 2.73 -10.03
N ALA A 174 -24.34 3.55 -10.85
CA ALA A 174 -22.90 3.78 -10.82
C ALA A 174 -22.59 5.21 -10.36
N ILE A 175 -21.78 5.35 -9.30
CA ILE A 175 -21.22 6.65 -8.89
C ILE A 175 -19.83 6.79 -9.50
N ASP A 176 -19.63 7.83 -10.30
CA ASP A 176 -18.32 8.30 -10.74
C ASP A 176 -17.85 9.49 -9.91
N LEU A 177 -16.58 9.45 -9.52
CA LEU A 177 -15.90 10.48 -8.77
C LEU A 177 -14.62 10.92 -9.48
N PRO A 178 -14.57 12.14 -10.04
CA PRO A 178 -13.33 12.74 -10.51
C PRO A 178 -12.50 13.27 -9.33
N ILE A 179 -11.25 12.81 -9.24
CA ILE A 179 -10.24 13.35 -8.33
C ILE A 179 -9.30 14.25 -9.15
N SER A 180 -9.31 15.54 -8.83
CA SER A 180 -8.43 16.51 -9.49
C SER A 180 -7.06 16.59 -8.82
N PHE A 181 -6.02 16.69 -9.64
CA PHE A 181 -4.64 16.84 -9.20
C PHE A 181 -3.84 17.72 -10.18
N LYS A 182 -2.64 18.10 -9.78
CA LYS A 182 -1.70 18.90 -10.56
C LYS A 182 -0.67 17.97 -11.21
N ASP A 183 -0.68 17.81 -12.52
CA ASP A 183 0.26 16.96 -13.28
C ASP A 183 1.74 17.40 -13.12
N LYS A 184 2.68 16.58 -13.61
CA LYS A 184 4.13 16.91 -13.61
C LYS A 184 4.48 18.22 -14.32
N ASN A 185 3.64 18.68 -15.24
CA ASN A 185 3.81 19.93 -15.99
C ASN A 185 3.14 21.13 -15.29
N GLY A 186 2.42 20.89 -14.19
CA GLY A 186 1.69 21.89 -13.43
C GLY A 186 0.26 22.16 -13.92
N ASN A 187 -0.26 21.37 -14.85
CA ASN A 187 -1.63 21.47 -15.34
C ASN A 187 -2.61 20.73 -14.42
N LYS A 188 -3.90 21.06 -14.51
CA LYS A 188 -4.96 20.28 -13.86
C LYS A 188 -5.20 19.00 -14.66
N ASP A 189 -5.21 17.88 -13.98
CA ASP A 189 -5.58 16.58 -14.53
C ASP A 189 -6.56 15.86 -13.57
N PHE A 190 -7.20 14.81 -14.05
CA PHE A 190 -8.26 14.10 -13.34
C PHE A 190 -8.09 12.58 -13.43
N GLU A 191 -8.31 11.90 -12.30
CA GLU A 191 -8.49 10.46 -12.27
C GLU A 191 -9.91 10.14 -11.83
N HIS A 192 -10.60 9.32 -12.60
CA HIS A 192 -12.00 8.96 -12.38
C HIS A 192 -12.08 7.62 -11.66
N PHE A 193 -12.91 7.55 -10.62
CA PHE A 193 -13.18 6.32 -9.90
C PHE A 193 -14.67 6.05 -9.86
N GLY A 194 -15.05 4.90 -10.41
CA GLY A 194 -16.41 4.37 -10.38
C GLY A 194 -16.61 3.32 -9.29
N SER A 195 -17.82 3.27 -8.73
CA SER A 195 -18.32 2.11 -7.98
C SER A 195 -19.79 1.86 -8.27
N ASN A 196 -20.17 0.58 -8.30
CA ASN A 196 -21.54 0.14 -8.61
C ASN A 196 -22.27 -0.26 -7.32
N TYR A 197 -23.52 0.18 -7.23
CA TYR A 197 -24.39 -0.01 -6.08
C TYR A 197 -25.71 -0.64 -6.51
N GLU A 198 -26.34 -1.36 -5.59
CA GLU A 198 -27.66 -1.97 -5.79
C GLU A 198 -28.53 -1.71 -4.56
N ILE A 199 -29.77 -1.29 -4.81
CA ILE A 199 -30.84 -1.14 -3.82
C ILE A 199 -31.98 -2.05 -4.24
N ASN A 200 -32.51 -2.81 -3.29
CA ASN A 200 -33.65 -3.70 -3.53
C ASN A 200 -34.87 -3.17 -2.77
N PHE A 201 -35.96 -2.92 -3.49
CA PHE A 201 -37.25 -2.57 -2.92
C PHE A 201 -38.12 -3.82 -2.85
N ILE A 202 -38.65 -4.12 -1.68
CA ILE A 202 -39.21 -5.42 -1.33
C ILE A 202 -40.62 -5.21 -0.78
N GLY A 203 -41.62 -5.69 -1.51
CA GLY A 203 -43.03 -5.72 -1.08
C GLY A 203 -43.42 -7.04 -0.41
N ILE A 204 -42.47 -7.98 -0.22
CA ILE A 204 -42.71 -9.24 0.49
C ILE A 204 -42.62 -8.97 2.00
N PRO A 205 -43.68 -9.25 2.79
CA PRO A 205 -43.70 -8.97 4.23
C PRO A 205 -42.52 -9.59 4.97
N ASP A 206 -41.94 -8.81 5.89
CA ASP A 206 -40.81 -9.18 6.77
C ASP A 206 -39.50 -9.58 6.05
N PHE A 207 -39.49 -9.64 4.72
CA PHE A 207 -38.35 -10.19 3.97
C PHE A 207 -37.17 -9.23 3.92
N ALA A 208 -37.43 -7.93 3.78
CA ALA A 208 -36.39 -6.90 3.87
C ALA A 208 -35.74 -6.87 5.26
N ASP A 209 -36.54 -6.99 6.31
CA ASP A 209 -36.06 -7.04 7.69
C ASP A 209 -35.21 -8.30 7.95
N GLU A 210 -35.57 -9.44 7.36
CA GLU A 210 -34.74 -10.65 7.42
C GLU A 210 -33.38 -10.46 6.73
N LEU A 211 -33.35 -9.90 5.52
CA LEU A 211 -32.10 -9.59 4.81
C LEU A 211 -31.22 -8.58 5.57
N ASN A 212 -31.83 -7.52 6.09
CA ASN A 212 -31.15 -6.52 6.93
C ASN A 212 -30.59 -7.16 8.21
N ASN A 213 -31.34 -8.08 8.84
CA ASN A 213 -30.89 -8.80 10.02
C ASN A 213 -29.70 -9.74 9.70
N ILE A 214 -29.69 -10.40 8.54
CA ILE A 214 -28.55 -11.21 8.08
C ILE A 214 -27.31 -10.31 7.88
N ALA A 215 -27.46 -9.19 7.18
CA ALA A 215 -26.37 -8.23 6.96
C ALA A 215 -25.79 -7.71 8.29
N GLU A 216 -26.67 -7.34 9.24
CA GLU A 216 -26.26 -6.90 10.57
C GLU A 216 -25.58 -8.00 11.39
N GLN A 217 -26.01 -9.26 11.27
CA GLN A 217 -25.36 -10.40 11.92
C GLN A 217 -23.94 -10.59 11.38
N VAL A 218 -23.75 -10.57 10.05
CA VAL A 218 -22.41 -10.63 9.43
C VAL A 218 -21.53 -9.50 9.98
N ARG A 219 -22.00 -8.25 9.90
CA ARG A 219 -21.24 -7.07 10.34
C ARG A 219 -20.86 -7.16 11.82
N LYS A 220 -21.79 -7.57 12.69
CA LYS A 220 -21.53 -7.73 14.13
C LYS A 220 -20.50 -8.81 14.41
N GLN A 221 -20.54 -9.93 13.68
CA GLN A 221 -19.54 -11.00 13.83
C GLN A 221 -18.14 -10.50 13.46
N LEU A 222 -18.01 -9.81 12.32
CA LEU A 222 -16.71 -9.33 11.82
C LEU A 222 -15.96 -8.39 12.77
N ILE A 223 -16.67 -7.67 13.64
CA ILE A 223 -16.07 -6.71 14.58
C ILE A 223 -15.75 -7.31 15.96
N THR A 224 -16.15 -8.55 16.23
CA THR A 224 -15.89 -9.21 17.53
C THR A 224 -14.40 -9.47 17.76
N GLU A 225 -13.97 -9.59 19.02
CA GLU A 225 -12.57 -9.92 19.34
C GLU A 225 -12.17 -11.29 18.78
N GLU A 226 -13.10 -12.25 18.75
CA GLU A 226 -12.84 -13.59 18.23
C GLU A 226 -12.61 -13.60 16.72
N VAL A 227 -13.46 -12.93 15.94
CA VAL A 227 -13.41 -12.99 14.46
C VAL A 227 -12.48 -11.95 13.86
N ALA A 228 -12.51 -10.71 14.37
CA ALA A 228 -11.69 -9.63 13.83
C ALA A 228 -10.21 -10.00 13.83
N ASN A 229 -9.78 -10.91 14.71
CA ASN A 229 -8.39 -11.32 14.86
C ASN A 229 -8.01 -12.64 14.14
N LYS A 230 -8.92 -13.24 13.36
CA LYS A 230 -8.68 -14.52 12.64
C LYS A 230 -8.12 -14.37 11.22
N PHE A 231 -8.24 -13.21 10.59
CA PHE A 231 -7.79 -13.00 9.21
C PHE A 231 -6.25 -12.96 9.13
N GLU A 232 -5.69 -13.83 8.30
CA GLU A 232 -4.27 -14.08 8.17
C GLU A 232 -3.85 -14.30 6.71
N TYR A 233 -2.69 -13.76 6.36
CA TYR A 233 -1.98 -13.99 5.11
C TYR A 233 -0.53 -14.34 5.44
N ILE A 234 -0.08 -15.52 5.02
CA ILE A 234 1.29 -15.97 5.27
C ILE A 234 2.19 -15.48 4.14
N SER A 235 3.11 -14.56 4.45
CA SER A 235 4.07 -14.04 3.50
C SER A 235 5.30 -13.49 4.21
N ASP A 236 6.48 -13.81 3.67
CA ASP A 236 7.77 -13.28 4.10
C ASP A 236 8.18 -12.03 3.31
N SER A 237 7.34 -11.58 2.37
CA SER A 237 7.61 -10.44 1.52
C SER A 237 7.35 -9.11 2.23
N ALA A 238 7.98 -8.05 1.79
CA ALA A 238 7.55 -6.67 2.11
C ALA A 238 7.53 -5.82 0.86
N ASP A 239 7.62 -6.44 -0.32
CA ASP A 239 7.04 -5.81 -1.48
C ASP A 239 5.53 -5.66 -1.22
N PHE A 240 5.12 -4.44 -0.87
CA PHE A 240 3.73 -4.14 -0.53
C PHE A 240 2.79 -4.43 -1.70
N ILE A 241 3.23 -4.31 -2.96
CA ILE A 241 2.41 -4.62 -4.14
C ILE A 241 2.16 -6.12 -4.18
N LYS A 242 3.23 -6.91 -3.96
CA LYS A 242 3.12 -8.38 -3.91
C LYS A 242 2.27 -8.83 -2.74
N VAL A 243 2.43 -8.22 -1.56
CA VAL A 243 1.65 -8.54 -0.37
C VAL A 243 0.18 -8.18 -0.56
N GLU A 244 -0.14 -6.97 -1.06
CA GLU A 244 -1.51 -6.54 -1.32
C GLU A 244 -2.20 -7.52 -2.29
N LYS A 245 -1.62 -7.75 -3.48
CA LYS A 245 -2.19 -8.67 -4.49
C LYS A 245 -2.24 -10.13 -4.04
N GLY A 246 -1.24 -10.59 -3.29
CA GLY A 246 -1.18 -11.96 -2.78
C GLY A 246 -2.26 -12.18 -1.71
N SER A 247 -2.47 -11.22 -0.84
CA SER A 247 -3.46 -11.32 0.25
C SER A 247 -4.91 -11.37 -0.23
N GLU A 248 -5.21 -10.85 -1.42
CA GLU A 248 -6.52 -10.95 -2.07
C GLU A 248 -6.87 -12.38 -2.50
N LYS A 249 -5.86 -13.24 -2.70
CA LYS A 249 -6.02 -14.60 -3.24
C LYS A 249 -5.70 -15.70 -2.25
N ASP A 250 -4.64 -15.50 -1.48
CA ASP A 250 -3.98 -16.55 -0.69
C ASP A 250 -4.14 -16.33 0.83
N SER A 251 -5.04 -15.42 1.25
CA SER A 251 -5.42 -15.29 2.66
C SER A 251 -6.44 -16.35 3.07
N ASN A 252 -6.58 -16.58 4.37
CA ASN A 252 -7.58 -17.51 4.92
C ASN A 252 -9.03 -16.96 4.92
N PHE A 253 -9.29 -15.95 4.10
CA PHE A 253 -10.52 -15.19 4.13
C PHE A 253 -11.77 -16.06 3.92
N SER A 254 -11.75 -16.96 2.93
CA SER A 254 -12.89 -17.83 2.62
C SER A 254 -13.25 -18.73 3.80
N GLU A 255 -12.25 -19.30 4.48
CA GLU A 255 -12.45 -20.16 5.66
C GLU A 255 -13.11 -19.37 6.80
N VAL A 256 -12.66 -18.13 7.05
CA VAL A 256 -13.24 -17.28 8.10
C VAL A 256 -14.68 -16.90 7.76
N PHE A 257 -14.99 -16.57 6.50
CA PHE A 257 -16.35 -16.25 6.08
C PHE A 257 -17.27 -17.47 6.05
N GLU A 258 -16.78 -18.66 5.70
CA GLU A 258 -17.53 -19.92 5.86
C GLU A 258 -17.90 -20.15 7.33
N GLN A 259 -16.96 -19.92 8.25
CA GLN A 259 -17.26 -20.01 9.69
C GLN A 259 -18.39 -19.02 10.07
N ILE A 260 -18.24 -17.74 9.75
CA ILE A 260 -19.21 -16.69 10.10
C ILE A 260 -20.59 -17.03 9.53
N THR A 261 -20.66 -17.38 8.25
CA THR A 261 -21.94 -17.62 7.56
C THR A 261 -22.63 -18.89 8.04
N SER A 262 -21.87 -19.90 8.48
CA SER A 262 -22.43 -21.13 9.08
C SER A 262 -23.10 -20.91 10.45
N GLU A 263 -22.70 -19.85 11.17
CA GLU A 263 -23.26 -19.51 12.49
C GLU A 263 -24.52 -18.65 12.40
N ILE A 264 -24.80 -18.07 11.22
CA ILE A 264 -25.99 -17.22 11.00
C ILE A 264 -27.23 -18.10 10.89
N LYS A 265 -28.23 -17.80 11.74
CA LYS A 265 -29.52 -18.48 11.69
C LYS A 265 -30.41 -17.82 10.65
N LEU A 266 -30.77 -18.59 9.63
CA LEU A 266 -31.77 -18.22 8.64
C LEU A 266 -33.14 -18.73 9.11
N GLU A 267 -34.10 -17.82 9.30
CA GLU A 267 -35.45 -18.19 9.71
C GLU A 267 -36.24 -18.74 8.52
N ASN A 268 -36.00 -18.17 7.34
CA ASN A 268 -36.54 -18.59 6.07
C ASN A 268 -35.64 -19.63 5.39
N LYS A 269 -36.19 -20.85 5.21
CA LYS A 269 -35.50 -21.98 4.57
C LYS A 269 -35.26 -21.78 3.07
N SER A 270 -35.91 -20.79 2.45
CA SER A 270 -35.65 -20.42 1.05
C SER A 270 -34.42 -19.53 0.89
N LEU A 271 -33.80 -19.10 2.00
CA LEU A 271 -32.57 -18.32 1.98
C LEU A 271 -31.33 -19.20 2.11
N THR A 272 -30.29 -18.85 1.37
CA THR A 272 -28.93 -19.36 1.57
C THR A 272 -27.93 -18.21 1.45
N ILE A 273 -26.81 -18.28 2.18
CA ILE A 273 -25.72 -17.32 2.04
C ILE A 273 -24.68 -17.89 1.06
N ASP A 274 -24.25 -17.08 0.10
CA ASP A 274 -23.25 -17.44 -0.90
C ASP A 274 -22.06 -16.49 -0.80
N ASN A 275 -20.92 -17.07 -0.40
CA ASN A 275 -19.63 -16.42 -0.27
C ASN A 275 -18.65 -16.79 -1.40
N SER A 276 -19.09 -17.56 -2.41
CA SER A 276 -18.22 -18.06 -3.49
C SER A 276 -17.73 -16.96 -4.44
N LYS A 277 -18.38 -15.81 -4.43
CA LYS A 277 -18.08 -14.64 -5.28
C LYS A 277 -17.46 -13.47 -4.53
N ILE A 278 -17.07 -13.66 -3.27
CA ILE A 278 -16.49 -12.56 -2.50
C ILE A 278 -15.28 -12.00 -3.24
N ASN A 279 -15.28 -10.67 -3.34
CA ASN A 279 -14.20 -9.91 -3.93
C ASN A 279 -13.47 -9.13 -2.83
N ILE A 280 -12.15 -9.11 -2.89
CA ILE A 280 -11.29 -8.48 -1.88
C ILE A 280 -10.41 -7.47 -2.60
N SER A 281 -10.35 -6.25 -2.07
CA SER A 281 -9.25 -5.33 -2.40
C SER A 281 -8.45 -5.00 -1.16
N SER A 282 -7.13 -5.09 -1.28
CA SER A 282 -6.23 -5.03 -0.13
C SER A 282 -5.33 -3.79 -0.14
N LYS A 283 -4.99 -3.30 1.05
CA LYS A 283 -4.10 -2.17 1.25
C LYS A 283 -3.27 -2.33 2.51
N ILE A 284 -1.95 -2.19 2.43
CA ILE A 284 -1.09 -2.19 3.62
C ILE A 284 -1.42 -1.00 4.52
N GLN A 285 -1.71 -1.30 5.79
CA GLN A 285 -2.00 -0.34 6.85
C GLN A 285 -0.78 -0.15 7.76
N GLY A 286 -0.02 -1.20 8.03
CA GLY A 286 1.18 -1.13 8.85
C GLY A 286 2.22 -2.18 8.47
N ALA A 287 3.49 -1.88 8.75
CA ALA A 287 4.59 -2.82 8.54
C ALA A 287 5.63 -2.69 9.66
N SER A 288 6.34 -3.78 9.92
CA SER A 288 7.27 -3.95 11.05
C SER A 288 8.57 -3.13 10.99
N GLY A 289 8.70 -2.22 10.02
CA GLY A 289 9.95 -1.50 9.78
C GLY A 289 10.31 -0.46 10.82
N THR A 290 11.59 -0.45 11.20
CA THR A 290 12.17 0.50 12.15
C THR A 290 12.66 1.73 11.38
N GLY A 291 11.90 2.81 11.45
CA GLY A 291 11.99 4.02 10.59
C GLY A 291 13.31 4.80 10.52
N SER A 292 14.45 4.28 10.96
CA SER A 292 15.78 4.77 10.58
C SER A 292 16.87 3.83 11.10
N SER A 293 17.19 2.73 10.39
CA SER A 293 18.40 1.96 10.68
C SER A 293 19.54 2.38 9.75
N GLY A 294 20.45 3.21 10.25
CA GLY A 294 21.74 3.36 9.60
C GLY A 294 22.54 2.08 9.76
N TRP A 295 23.34 1.65 8.78
CA TRP A 295 24.37 0.65 9.07
C TRP A 295 25.50 1.32 9.86
N SER A 296 26.19 0.55 10.69
CA SER A 296 27.52 0.97 11.13
C SER A 296 28.37 1.11 9.87
N GLN A 297 29.04 2.24 9.69
CA GLN A 297 29.97 2.39 8.58
C GLN A 297 31.10 1.36 8.76
N ILE A 298 31.15 0.36 7.89
CA ILE A 298 32.21 -0.65 7.86
C ILE A 298 33.11 -0.30 6.69
N ASP A 299 34.30 0.15 7.04
CA ASP A 299 35.35 0.50 6.10
C ASP A 299 36.27 -0.72 5.96
N TRP A 300 36.36 -1.28 4.75
CA TRP A 300 37.08 -2.52 4.46
C TRP A 300 38.60 -2.40 4.72
N ASP A 301 39.09 -1.17 4.90
CA ASP A 301 40.50 -0.86 5.09
C ASP A 301 40.90 -0.91 6.56
N LYS A 302 39.90 -0.83 7.45
CA LYS A 302 40.09 -0.87 8.90
C LYS A 302 40.20 -2.31 9.39
N ASN A 303 41.33 -2.96 9.06
CA ASN A 303 41.62 -4.34 9.49
C ASN A 303 41.64 -4.54 11.02
N SER A 304 41.66 -3.46 11.82
CA SER A 304 41.48 -3.50 13.27
C SER A 304 40.04 -3.79 13.72
N ASP A 305 39.06 -3.63 12.83
CA ASP A 305 37.66 -3.95 13.09
C ASP A 305 37.41 -5.45 12.83
N TYR A 306 37.04 -6.20 13.87
CA TYR A 306 36.80 -7.64 13.76
C TYR A 306 35.70 -7.98 12.74
N ARG A 307 34.74 -7.07 12.53
CA ARG A 307 33.65 -7.24 11.57
C ARG A 307 34.18 -7.33 10.14
N VAL A 308 35.17 -6.51 9.81
CA VAL A 308 35.87 -6.53 8.52
C VAL A 308 36.57 -7.87 8.31
N GLY A 309 37.18 -8.41 9.37
CA GLY A 309 37.76 -9.76 9.35
C GLY A 309 36.75 -10.82 8.94
N ASN A 310 35.59 -10.84 9.59
CA ASN A 310 34.51 -11.79 9.31
C ASN A 310 33.92 -11.62 7.90
N LEU A 311 33.74 -10.38 7.41
CA LEU A 311 33.27 -10.13 6.04
C LEU A 311 34.27 -10.64 5.00
N LYS A 312 35.57 -10.36 5.18
CA LYS A 312 36.62 -10.87 4.29
C LYS A 312 36.71 -12.39 4.32
N ASP A 313 36.53 -12.98 5.50
CA ASP A 313 36.51 -14.42 5.69
C ASP A 313 35.36 -15.09 4.93
N TYR A 314 34.19 -14.43 4.79
CA TYR A 314 33.06 -14.94 4.01
C TYR A 314 33.20 -14.68 2.50
N PHE A 315 33.41 -13.42 2.14
CA PHE A 315 33.31 -12.98 0.75
C PHE A 315 34.50 -13.43 -0.09
N ILE A 316 35.69 -13.56 0.50
CA ILE A 316 36.95 -13.69 -0.27
C ILE A 316 37.79 -14.89 0.15
N ARG A 317 37.76 -15.28 1.42
CA ARG A 317 38.65 -16.35 1.94
C ARG A 317 37.94 -17.68 2.16
N ASP A 318 36.62 -17.72 2.02
CA ASP A 318 35.77 -18.89 2.26
C ASP A 318 36.06 -19.61 3.60
N LYS A 319 36.34 -18.85 4.66
CA LYS A 319 36.66 -19.38 6.01
C LYS A 319 35.45 -19.48 6.93
N ILE A 320 34.38 -18.76 6.63
CA ILE A 320 33.12 -18.74 7.38
C ILE A 320 31.97 -18.92 6.38
N SER A 321 30.94 -19.66 6.75
CA SER A 321 29.76 -19.86 5.90
C SER A 321 28.79 -18.68 5.97
N SER A 322 27.84 -18.61 5.02
CA SER A 322 26.75 -17.62 5.08
C SER A 322 25.86 -17.82 6.32
N ASP A 323 25.65 -19.06 6.75
CA ASP A 323 24.91 -19.38 7.99
C ASP A 323 25.61 -18.84 9.23
N GLU A 324 26.93 -19.07 9.36
CA GLU A 324 27.68 -18.62 10.54
C GLU A 324 27.78 -17.09 10.58
N LEU A 325 28.05 -16.45 9.45
CA LEU A 325 28.12 -14.98 9.39
C LEU A 325 26.76 -14.33 9.62
N SER A 326 25.67 -14.86 9.04
CA SER A 326 24.33 -14.31 9.23
C SER A 326 23.92 -14.37 10.70
N GLU A 327 24.20 -15.47 11.41
CA GLU A 327 23.94 -15.60 12.85
C GLU A 327 24.68 -14.52 13.67
N LEU A 328 25.94 -14.23 13.33
CA LEU A 328 26.70 -13.15 13.97
C LEU A 328 26.09 -11.78 13.69
N MET A 329 25.67 -11.53 12.44
CA MET A 329 25.15 -10.24 11.99
C MET A 329 23.73 -9.95 12.50
N THR A 330 22.88 -10.96 12.63
CA THR A 330 21.47 -10.80 13.00
C THR A 330 21.20 -10.90 14.48
N LYS A 331 22.22 -11.19 15.29
CA LYS A 331 22.11 -11.09 16.74
C LYS A 331 21.65 -9.68 17.13
N ASN A 332 20.67 -9.58 18.03
CA ASN A 332 20.25 -8.29 18.56
C ASN A 332 21.48 -7.55 19.13
N ASN A 333 21.66 -6.30 18.72
CA ASN A 333 22.83 -5.48 19.06
C ASN A 333 24.20 -6.03 18.56
N SER A 334 24.22 -6.73 17.41
CA SER A 334 25.43 -7.35 16.81
C SER A 334 26.57 -6.38 16.43
N SER A 335 26.37 -5.07 16.54
CA SER A 335 27.23 -3.99 16.03
C SER A 335 27.39 -3.93 14.50
N TYR A 336 27.08 -5.00 13.76
CA TYR A 336 27.02 -4.97 12.29
C TYR A 336 25.94 -4.01 11.81
N ILE A 337 24.82 -3.96 12.53
CA ILE A 337 23.62 -3.24 12.12
C ILE A 337 23.26 -2.26 13.25
N LYS A 338 23.20 -0.96 12.95
CA LYS A 338 22.80 0.05 13.92
C LYS A 338 21.27 0.20 13.81
N ILE A 339 20.57 -0.57 14.63
CA ILE A 339 19.11 -0.60 14.64
C ILE A 339 18.58 0.39 15.68
N TYR A 340 17.50 1.10 15.33
CA TYR A 340 16.69 1.83 16.31
C TYR A 340 15.70 0.85 16.93
N GLU A 341 15.85 0.55 18.22
CA GLU A 341 14.87 -0.28 18.94
C GLU A 341 13.57 0.55 19.08
N PRO A 342 12.43 0.06 18.58
CA PRO A 342 11.17 0.78 18.71
C PRO A 342 10.78 0.89 20.19
N ASP A 343 10.05 1.95 20.54
CA ASP A 343 9.62 2.19 21.92
C ASP A 343 8.85 0.97 22.46
N GLY A 344 9.31 0.43 23.59
CA GLY A 344 8.71 -0.74 24.23
C GLY A 344 9.19 -2.10 23.70
N PHE A 345 10.22 -2.13 22.83
CA PHE A 345 10.88 -3.37 22.44
C PHE A 345 11.38 -4.18 23.65
N LYS A 346 11.21 -5.50 23.58
CA LYS A 346 11.74 -6.46 24.56
C LYS A 346 12.43 -7.60 23.82
N ASP A 347 13.63 -7.98 24.27
CA ASP A 347 14.26 -9.22 23.79
C ASP A 347 13.57 -10.42 24.43
N ASP A 348 12.53 -10.91 23.76
CA ASP A 348 11.72 -12.06 24.14
C ASP A 348 12.29 -13.40 23.61
N GLY A 349 13.50 -13.37 23.04
CA GLY A 349 14.14 -14.54 22.46
C GLY A 349 13.75 -14.85 21.01
N VAL A 350 12.63 -14.32 20.49
CA VAL A 350 12.07 -14.66 19.15
C VAL A 350 11.92 -13.46 18.22
N SER A 351 11.83 -12.25 18.78
CA SER A 351 11.66 -11.00 18.04
C SER A 351 13.00 -10.42 17.58
N SER A 352 13.13 -10.12 16.29
CA SER A 352 14.30 -9.40 15.75
C SER A 352 14.19 -7.91 16.03
N ASN A 353 15.30 -7.25 16.37
CA ASN A 353 15.32 -5.79 16.48
C ASN A 353 14.96 -5.10 15.14
N ALA A 354 15.26 -5.72 14.00
CA ALA A 354 15.04 -5.12 12.69
C ALA A 354 13.59 -5.28 12.20
N VAL A 355 13.03 -6.47 12.42
CA VAL A 355 11.71 -6.90 11.93
C VAL A 355 10.97 -7.48 13.12
N SER A 356 10.00 -6.76 13.65
CA SER A 356 9.21 -7.27 14.79
C SER A 356 7.82 -6.69 14.89
N VAL A 357 6.98 -7.40 15.66
CA VAL A 357 5.67 -6.93 16.09
C VAL A 357 5.75 -5.60 16.85
N TYR A 358 6.84 -5.32 17.57
CA TYR A 358 7.04 -4.04 18.26
C TYR A 358 7.20 -2.88 17.26
N GLY A 359 7.98 -3.08 16.20
CA GLY A 359 8.11 -2.12 15.11
C GLY A 359 6.77 -1.86 14.41
N LEU A 360 6.00 -2.93 14.20
CA LEU A 360 4.66 -2.84 13.60
C LEU A 360 3.70 -2.05 14.49
N VAL A 361 3.66 -2.32 15.79
CA VAL A 361 2.80 -1.60 16.73
C VAL A 361 3.20 -0.13 16.81
N TYR A 362 4.49 0.18 16.78
CA TYR A 362 4.98 1.55 16.72
C TYR A 362 4.49 2.27 15.45
N ASP A 363 4.63 1.64 14.27
CA ASP A 363 4.15 2.16 12.99
C ASP A 363 2.63 2.43 13.03
N LEU A 364 1.84 1.44 13.46
CA LEU A 364 0.37 1.54 13.55
C LEU A 364 -0.09 2.66 14.50
N ARG A 365 0.59 2.85 15.64
CA ARG A 365 0.27 3.93 16.60
C ARG A 365 0.53 5.32 16.04
N SER A 366 1.46 5.44 15.09
CA SER A 366 1.77 6.72 14.44
C SER A 366 0.83 7.06 13.28
N LYS A 367 0.05 6.08 12.79
CA LYS A 367 -0.81 6.21 11.61
C LYS A 367 -2.24 6.59 11.96
N THR A 368 -2.56 7.87 11.80
CA THR A 368 -3.92 8.41 12.00
C THR A 368 -4.96 7.70 11.14
N THR A 369 -4.62 7.31 9.90
CA THR A 369 -5.55 6.60 9.00
C THR A 369 -6.00 5.25 9.58
N PHE A 370 -5.06 4.46 10.10
CA PHE A 370 -5.35 3.19 10.75
C PHE A 370 -6.21 3.39 12.01
N ILE A 371 -5.83 4.31 12.89
CA ILE A 371 -6.56 4.60 14.14
C ILE A 371 -8.01 5.01 13.83
N ASN A 372 -8.20 5.97 12.93
CA ASN A 372 -9.54 6.44 12.55
C ASN A 372 -10.37 5.30 11.94
N LYS A 373 -9.77 4.42 11.14
CA LYS A 373 -10.47 3.30 10.52
C LYS A 373 -10.92 2.27 11.55
N VAL A 374 -10.06 1.93 12.52
CA VAL A 374 -10.41 1.04 13.65
C VAL A 374 -11.58 1.62 14.45
N GLU A 375 -11.53 2.92 14.76
CA GLU A 375 -12.59 3.61 15.51
C GLU A 375 -13.91 3.68 14.72
N ALA A 376 -13.86 4.03 13.43
CA ALA A 376 -15.03 4.18 12.58
C ALA A 376 -15.80 2.86 12.38
N ILE A 377 -15.07 1.74 12.24
CA ILE A 377 -15.67 0.41 12.10
C ILE A 377 -16.14 -0.13 13.47
N GLY A 378 -15.52 0.31 14.56
CA GLY A 378 -15.77 -0.21 15.90
C GLY A 378 -15.21 -1.62 16.11
N THR A 379 -14.24 -2.04 15.27
CA THR A 379 -13.63 -3.37 15.34
C THR A 379 -12.80 -3.59 16.60
N LYS A 380 -12.74 -4.84 17.07
CA LYS A 380 -11.86 -5.29 18.16
C LYS A 380 -10.53 -5.89 17.65
N PHE A 381 -10.17 -5.61 16.40
CA PHE A 381 -8.85 -5.94 15.88
C PHE A 381 -7.76 -5.28 16.73
N LYS A 382 -6.75 -6.06 17.14
CA LYS A 382 -5.58 -5.57 17.87
C LYS A 382 -4.35 -6.42 17.54
N ILE A 383 -3.18 -5.79 17.59
CA ILE A 383 -1.90 -6.49 17.59
C ILE A 383 -1.31 -6.38 18.99
N ASP A 384 -0.98 -7.51 19.59
CA ASP A 384 -0.43 -7.60 20.95
C ASP A 384 0.98 -8.22 20.93
N PRO A 385 2.05 -7.43 21.14
CA PRO A 385 3.42 -7.95 21.22
C PRO A 385 3.65 -9.02 22.29
N GLU A 386 2.80 -9.09 23.32
CA GLU A 386 2.91 -10.10 24.37
C GLU A 386 2.22 -11.43 23.99
N ASN A 387 1.41 -11.45 22.93
CA ASN A 387 0.77 -12.65 22.42
C ASN A 387 1.71 -13.43 21.50
N GLU A 388 2.00 -14.69 21.84
CA GLU A 388 2.88 -15.57 21.06
C GLU A 388 2.46 -15.71 19.59
N ASN A 389 1.15 -15.66 19.29
CA ASN A 389 0.66 -15.73 17.91
C ASN A 389 0.96 -14.47 17.09
N ASP A 390 1.07 -13.32 17.76
CA ASP A 390 1.31 -12.02 17.11
C ASP A 390 2.80 -11.71 16.94
N LYS A 391 3.70 -12.41 17.65
CA LYS A 391 5.16 -12.23 17.51
C LYS A 391 5.70 -12.51 16.11
N ARG A 392 4.96 -13.28 15.31
CA ARG A 392 5.25 -13.59 13.89
C ARG A 392 4.61 -12.60 12.92
N VAL A 393 3.84 -11.62 13.40
CA VAL A 393 3.16 -10.65 12.54
C VAL A 393 4.14 -9.54 12.17
N ILE A 394 4.32 -9.37 10.86
CA ILE A 394 5.27 -8.41 10.28
C ILE A 394 4.57 -7.27 9.52
N GLY A 395 3.25 -7.36 9.34
CA GLY A 395 2.42 -6.34 8.70
C GLY A 395 0.94 -6.47 9.03
N VAL A 396 0.20 -5.40 8.78
CA VAL A 396 -1.27 -5.36 8.83
C VAL A 396 -1.79 -4.85 7.50
N ILE A 397 -2.73 -5.60 6.94
CA ILE A 397 -3.40 -5.35 5.66
C ILE A 397 -4.85 -5.00 5.97
N GLY A 398 -5.34 -3.90 5.44
CA GLY A 398 -6.76 -3.57 5.43
C GLY A 398 -7.39 -4.13 4.17
N MET A 399 -8.57 -4.72 4.29
CA MET A 399 -9.27 -5.40 3.21
C MET A 399 -10.71 -4.88 3.10
N ASP A 400 -11.06 -4.33 1.95
CA ASP A 400 -12.44 -4.11 1.55
C ASP A 400 -12.99 -5.43 0.99
N VAL A 401 -14.16 -5.82 1.51
CA VAL A 401 -14.79 -7.10 1.26
C VAL A 401 -16.15 -6.84 0.62
N GLY A 402 -16.28 -7.17 -0.65
CA GLY A 402 -17.52 -7.03 -1.41
C GLY A 402 -18.09 -8.37 -1.86
N ASP A 403 -19.22 -8.28 -2.57
CA ASP A 403 -19.79 -9.40 -3.33
C ASP A 403 -20.12 -10.66 -2.50
N LEU A 404 -20.51 -10.45 -1.24
CA LEU A 404 -21.24 -11.44 -0.46
C LEU A 404 -22.72 -11.41 -0.86
N TYR A 405 -23.35 -12.57 -1.06
CA TYR A 405 -24.74 -12.65 -1.50
C TYR A 405 -25.62 -13.45 -0.55
N VAL A 406 -26.90 -13.08 -0.48
CA VAL A 406 -27.98 -13.94 0.04
C VAL A 406 -28.87 -14.32 -1.13
N ASN A 407 -29.02 -15.63 -1.34
CA ASN A 407 -29.83 -16.20 -2.41
C ASN A 407 -31.21 -16.58 -1.87
N TYR A 408 -32.25 -16.12 -2.55
CA TYR A 408 -33.63 -16.46 -2.27
C TYR A 408 -34.19 -17.35 -3.36
N GLN A 409 -34.75 -18.49 -2.97
CA GLN A 409 -35.51 -19.37 -3.84
C GLN A 409 -36.99 -19.01 -3.78
N ASN A 410 -37.50 -18.39 -4.84
CA ASN A 410 -38.90 -18.01 -4.91
C ASN A 410 -39.83 -19.24 -5.08
N PRO A 411 -41.16 -19.09 -4.96
CA PRO A 411 -42.12 -20.20 -5.11
C PRO A 411 -42.10 -20.88 -6.49
N LEU A 412 -41.54 -20.21 -7.52
CA LEU A 412 -41.33 -20.75 -8.87
C LEU A 412 -39.99 -21.47 -9.01
N ASN A 413 -39.24 -21.64 -7.92
CA ASN A 413 -37.94 -22.31 -7.89
C ASN A 413 -36.83 -21.57 -8.65
N GLU A 414 -36.99 -20.26 -8.84
CA GLU A 414 -35.96 -19.37 -9.38
C GLU A 414 -35.09 -18.83 -8.23
N ILE A 415 -33.80 -18.65 -8.49
CA ILE A 415 -32.85 -18.10 -7.52
C ILE A 415 -32.65 -16.61 -7.79
N ILE A 416 -32.96 -15.78 -6.79
CA ILE A 416 -32.74 -14.34 -6.80
C ILE A 416 -31.60 -14.03 -5.83
N SER A 417 -30.50 -13.50 -6.33
CA SER A 417 -29.30 -13.17 -5.52
C SER A 417 -29.30 -11.71 -5.09
N PHE A 418 -29.27 -11.46 -3.79
CA PHE A 418 -29.18 -10.14 -3.17
C PHE A 418 -27.76 -9.86 -2.71
N LYS A 419 -27.13 -8.81 -3.25
CA LYS A 419 -25.79 -8.38 -2.82
C LYS A 419 -25.89 -7.76 -1.41
N MET A 420 -25.06 -8.21 -0.49
CA MET A 420 -24.95 -7.64 0.85
C MET A 420 -24.09 -6.35 0.83
N PRO A 421 -24.22 -5.48 1.84
CA PRO A 421 -23.31 -4.35 2.03
C PRO A 421 -21.85 -4.79 2.10
N ASN A 422 -20.96 -3.98 1.54
CA ASN A 422 -19.52 -4.21 1.62
C ASN A 422 -19.04 -4.07 3.08
N ASN A 423 -18.05 -4.87 3.47
CA ASN A 423 -17.45 -4.86 4.79
C ASN A 423 -15.96 -4.48 4.72
N TYR A 424 -15.38 -4.11 5.85
CA TYR A 424 -13.94 -3.88 5.95
C TYR A 424 -13.36 -4.66 7.12
N VAL A 425 -12.26 -5.36 6.87
CA VAL A 425 -11.55 -6.16 7.89
C VAL A 425 -10.06 -5.87 7.87
N PHE A 426 -9.38 -6.25 8.95
CA PHE A 426 -7.93 -6.21 9.03
C PHE A 426 -7.38 -7.64 9.02
N CYS A 427 -6.36 -7.87 8.21
CA CYS A 427 -5.66 -9.12 8.04
C CYS A 427 -4.21 -8.99 8.54
N ARG A 428 -3.75 -9.99 9.28
CA ARG A 428 -2.36 -10.10 9.73
C ARG A 428 -1.50 -10.66 8.62
N GLN A 429 -0.43 -9.96 8.27
CA GLN A 429 0.65 -10.57 7.52
C GLN A 429 1.58 -11.32 8.49
N LYS A 430 1.61 -12.64 8.42
CA LYS A 430 2.49 -13.49 9.24
C LYS A 430 3.64 -14.05 8.43
N THR A 431 4.82 -14.10 9.03
CA THR A 431 5.95 -14.81 8.42
C THR A 431 5.74 -16.32 8.44
N SER A 432 6.24 -17.00 7.40
CA SER A 432 6.28 -18.46 7.34
C SER A 432 7.25 -19.07 8.36
N PHE A 433 8.22 -18.28 8.84
CA PHE A 433 9.19 -18.69 9.87
C PHE A 433 8.55 -18.76 11.26
N ASN A 434 9.16 -19.53 12.16
CA ASN A 434 8.67 -19.65 13.54
C ASN A 434 8.90 -18.36 14.34
N THR A 435 9.93 -17.60 13.95
CA THR A 435 10.34 -16.37 14.63
C THR A 435 10.75 -15.30 13.63
N THR A 436 10.64 -14.03 14.00
CA THR A 436 11.13 -12.93 13.15
C THR A 436 12.66 -12.82 13.18
N LYS A 437 13.34 -13.40 14.18
CA LYS A 437 14.80 -13.62 14.16
C LYS A 437 15.22 -14.57 13.04
N GLU A 438 14.52 -15.67 12.84
CA GLU A 438 14.78 -16.61 11.73
C GLU A 438 14.56 -15.93 10.38
N LEU A 439 13.44 -15.23 10.20
CA LEU A 439 13.17 -14.44 9.00
C LEU A 439 14.28 -13.44 8.71
N TYR A 440 14.69 -12.66 9.72
CA TYR A 440 15.72 -11.65 9.53
C TYR A 440 17.09 -12.27 9.22
N LYS A 441 17.41 -13.41 9.84
CA LYS A 441 18.62 -14.18 9.52
C LYS A 441 18.61 -14.65 8.07
N ASP A 442 17.48 -15.19 7.61
CA ASP A 442 17.32 -15.66 6.22
C ASP A 442 17.42 -14.50 5.22
N PHE A 443 16.86 -13.33 5.55
CA PHE A 443 17.05 -12.09 4.78
C PHE A 443 18.55 -11.71 4.67
N VAL A 444 19.28 -11.66 5.79
CA VAL A 444 20.70 -11.30 5.77
C VAL A 444 21.53 -12.34 5.03
N LYS A 445 21.27 -13.63 5.24
CA LYS A 445 21.91 -14.73 4.51
C LYS A 445 21.70 -14.62 3.01
N THR A 446 20.45 -14.53 2.57
CA THR A 446 20.08 -14.49 1.16
C THR A 446 20.67 -13.27 0.46
N THR A 447 20.63 -12.09 1.11
CA THR A 447 21.22 -10.88 0.55
C THR A 447 22.75 -10.95 0.50
N MET A 448 23.42 -11.57 1.46
CA MET A 448 24.87 -11.81 1.40
C MET A 448 25.26 -12.71 0.22
N GLU A 449 24.54 -13.82 0.04
CA GLU A 449 24.77 -14.76 -1.05
C GLU A 449 24.56 -14.09 -2.41
N PHE A 450 23.50 -13.29 -2.53
CA PHE A 450 23.27 -12.48 -3.72
C PHE A 450 24.38 -11.44 -3.94
N ASN A 451 24.86 -10.75 -2.90
CA ASN A 451 25.96 -9.78 -3.04
C ASN A 451 27.26 -10.45 -3.49
N LYS A 452 27.57 -11.65 -2.95
CA LYS A 452 28.74 -12.42 -3.37
C LYS A 452 28.67 -12.77 -4.85
N PHE A 453 27.49 -13.18 -5.31
CA PHE A 453 27.19 -13.46 -6.72
C PHE A 453 27.28 -12.18 -7.58
N PHE A 454 26.58 -11.11 -7.19
CA PHE A 454 26.44 -9.86 -7.94
C PHE A 454 27.78 -9.16 -8.18
N TYR A 455 28.66 -9.15 -7.17
CA TYR A 455 30.00 -8.55 -7.28
C TYR A 455 31.06 -9.51 -7.86
N ASN A 456 30.66 -10.69 -8.33
CA ASN A 456 31.56 -11.72 -8.86
C ASN A 456 32.78 -11.94 -7.95
N LEU A 457 32.54 -12.05 -6.63
CA LEU A 457 33.60 -12.19 -5.65
C LEU A 457 34.11 -13.64 -5.64
N ASP A 458 35.27 -13.83 -6.26
CA ASP A 458 36.00 -15.09 -6.30
C ASP A 458 36.93 -15.23 -5.08
N SER A 459 37.21 -16.48 -4.71
CA SER A 459 38.13 -16.76 -3.61
C SER A 459 39.57 -16.42 -3.98
N ASN A 460 40.24 -15.69 -3.08
CA ASN A 460 41.63 -15.21 -3.19
C ASN A 460 41.90 -13.95 -4.03
N ASP A 461 40.90 -13.10 -4.26
CA ASP A 461 41.18 -11.75 -4.79
C ASP A 461 41.78 -10.83 -3.69
N GLU A 462 43.09 -10.60 -3.75
CA GLU A 462 43.81 -9.70 -2.84
C GLU A 462 43.55 -8.21 -3.11
N ASP A 463 43.02 -7.87 -4.30
CA ASP A 463 42.77 -6.48 -4.71
C ASP A 463 41.35 -6.00 -4.34
N PHE A 464 40.54 -6.84 -3.69
CA PHE A 464 39.22 -6.49 -3.15
C PHE A 464 38.28 -5.76 -4.14
N VAL A 465 38.35 -6.07 -5.44
CA VAL A 465 37.56 -5.34 -6.45
C VAL A 465 36.14 -5.89 -6.55
N TRP A 466 35.13 -5.01 -6.44
CA TRP A 466 33.73 -5.35 -6.68
C TRP A 466 33.46 -5.35 -8.18
N ARG A 467 33.38 -6.55 -8.77
CA ARG A 467 33.25 -6.74 -10.21
C ARG A 467 31.80 -6.96 -10.61
N LEU A 468 31.28 -6.07 -11.43
CA LEU A 468 29.92 -6.12 -11.93
C LEU A 468 29.89 -6.59 -13.38
N ASN A 469 28.86 -7.33 -13.76
CA ASN A 469 28.56 -7.50 -15.17
C ASN A 469 28.15 -6.16 -15.79
N LEU A 470 28.34 -6.02 -17.11
CA LEU A 470 27.82 -4.85 -17.82
C LEU A 470 26.28 -4.88 -17.78
N PRO A 471 25.62 -3.72 -17.58
CA PRO A 471 24.17 -3.61 -17.68
C PRO A 471 23.66 -4.14 -19.02
N PRO A 472 22.56 -4.93 -19.06
CA PRO A 472 22.02 -5.46 -20.32
C PRO A 472 21.70 -4.38 -21.37
N ASN A 473 21.31 -3.20 -20.90
CA ASN A 473 21.00 -2.04 -21.73
C ASN A 473 22.22 -1.12 -22.01
N LEU A 474 23.42 -1.49 -21.54
CA LEU A 474 24.70 -0.86 -21.91
C LEU A 474 25.70 -1.92 -22.41
N PRO A 475 25.44 -2.54 -23.57
CA PRO A 475 26.36 -3.50 -24.13
C PRO A 475 27.68 -2.82 -24.52
N MET A 476 28.75 -3.62 -24.61
CA MET A 476 30.12 -3.12 -24.83
C MET A 476 30.25 -2.22 -26.07
N GLU A 477 29.51 -2.48 -27.15
CA GLU A 477 29.53 -1.67 -28.36
C GLU A 477 28.93 -0.27 -28.17
N SER A 478 28.07 -0.11 -27.17
CA SER A 478 27.43 1.15 -26.79
C SER A 478 28.20 1.90 -25.70
N LEU A 479 29.10 1.22 -24.99
CA LEU A 479 29.93 1.80 -23.96
C LEU A 479 31.01 2.71 -24.56
N LYS A 480 30.91 4.00 -24.25
CA LYS A 480 31.96 5.01 -24.44
C LYS A 480 32.66 5.29 -23.11
N PHE A 481 33.98 5.14 -23.09
CA PHE A 481 34.79 5.40 -21.90
C PHE A 481 34.81 6.88 -21.51
N ASN A 482 34.91 7.14 -20.20
CA ASN A 482 34.91 8.48 -19.58
C ASN A 482 33.71 9.35 -19.98
N LYS A 483 32.61 8.71 -20.40
CA LYS A 483 31.30 9.34 -20.60
C LYS A 483 30.46 9.12 -19.36
N LYS A 484 29.71 10.14 -18.94
CA LYS A 484 28.70 10.03 -17.89
C LYS A 484 27.45 9.32 -18.38
N TYR A 485 27.00 8.36 -17.59
CA TYR A 485 25.76 7.61 -17.75
C TYR A 485 24.89 7.81 -16.52
N ASP A 486 23.58 7.90 -16.73
CA ASP A 486 22.61 8.00 -15.64
C ASP A 486 22.54 6.67 -14.87
N ILE A 487 22.69 6.71 -13.54
CA ILE A 487 22.71 5.50 -12.72
C ILE A 487 21.40 4.72 -12.85
N ARG A 488 20.25 5.40 -12.75
CA ARG A 488 18.93 4.73 -12.71
C ARG A 488 18.68 3.94 -13.98
N THR A 489 19.00 4.55 -15.13
CA THR A 489 18.83 3.92 -16.43
C THR A 489 19.54 2.57 -16.51
N TYR A 490 20.76 2.45 -15.98
CA TYR A 490 21.60 1.26 -16.21
C TYR A 490 21.70 0.32 -15.00
N PHE A 491 21.74 0.84 -13.78
CA PHE A 491 21.84 0.00 -12.58
C PHE A 491 20.52 -0.67 -12.23
N ASP A 492 19.36 -0.10 -12.58
CA ASP A 492 18.08 -0.79 -12.41
C ASP A 492 18.06 -2.09 -13.21
N GLU A 493 18.34 -2.00 -14.52
CA GLU A 493 18.41 -3.15 -15.42
C GLU A 493 19.48 -4.17 -15.00
N LEU A 494 20.65 -3.70 -14.57
CA LEU A 494 21.71 -4.57 -14.08
C LEU A 494 21.26 -5.33 -12.82
N ILE A 495 20.72 -4.66 -11.82
CA ILE A 495 20.36 -5.30 -10.55
C ILE A 495 19.22 -6.30 -10.74
N PHE A 496 18.16 -5.92 -11.44
CA PHE A 496 17.01 -6.81 -11.63
C PHE A 496 17.34 -8.01 -12.52
N SER A 497 18.15 -7.84 -13.57
CA SER A 497 18.61 -8.97 -14.38
C SER A 497 19.52 -9.92 -13.59
N GLU A 498 20.37 -9.40 -12.70
CA GLU A 498 21.20 -10.24 -11.85
C GLU A 498 20.40 -10.96 -10.75
N ILE A 499 19.32 -10.36 -10.24
CA ILE A 499 18.37 -11.07 -9.36
C ILE A 499 17.76 -12.27 -10.09
N ASP A 500 17.33 -12.10 -11.34
CA ASP A 500 16.78 -13.18 -12.16
C ASP A 500 17.81 -14.28 -12.45
N ASN A 501 19.06 -13.90 -12.74
CA ASN A 501 20.15 -14.84 -12.93
C ASN A 501 20.46 -15.61 -11.63
N PHE A 502 20.52 -14.90 -10.50
CA PHE A 502 20.76 -15.52 -9.19
C PHE A 502 19.68 -16.53 -8.84
N LYS A 503 18.40 -16.18 -9.08
CA LYS A 503 17.26 -17.07 -8.88
C LYS A 503 17.33 -18.31 -9.77
N THR A 504 17.71 -18.14 -11.03
CA THR A 504 17.86 -19.27 -11.97
C THR A 504 18.92 -20.26 -11.48
N ASN A 505 19.99 -19.76 -10.86
CA ASN A 505 21.06 -20.58 -10.31
C ASN A 505 20.77 -21.12 -8.89
N ASN A 506 19.86 -20.49 -8.15
CA ASN A 506 19.49 -20.80 -6.77
C ASN A 506 17.95 -20.78 -6.64
N PRO A 507 17.24 -21.76 -7.22
CA PRO A 507 15.78 -21.74 -7.32
C PRO A 507 15.05 -21.77 -5.97
N GLU A 508 15.72 -22.24 -4.90
CA GLU A 508 15.24 -22.22 -3.53
C GLU A 508 15.38 -20.86 -2.83
N SER A 509 16.08 -19.91 -3.44
CA SER A 509 16.32 -18.59 -2.85
C SER A 509 15.04 -17.74 -2.79
N LYS A 510 14.87 -17.03 -1.67
CA LYS A 510 13.79 -16.05 -1.46
C LYS A 510 14.20 -14.63 -1.84
N ILE A 511 15.20 -14.44 -2.70
CA ILE A 511 15.75 -13.10 -3.01
C ILE A 511 14.69 -12.09 -3.46
N GLU A 512 13.69 -12.54 -4.24
CA GLU A 512 12.60 -11.72 -4.75
C GLU A 512 11.55 -11.35 -3.68
N GLU A 513 11.52 -12.08 -2.56
CA GLU A 513 10.69 -11.72 -1.40
C GLU A 513 11.34 -10.60 -0.57
N TYR A 514 12.67 -10.56 -0.59
CA TYR A 514 13.49 -9.75 0.30
C TYR A 514 13.98 -8.46 -0.33
N VAL A 515 14.39 -8.50 -1.60
CA VAL A 515 14.95 -7.35 -2.31
C VAL A 515 13.88 -6.74 -3.21
N SER A 516 13.22 -5.71 -2.68
CA SER A 516 12.22 -4.91 -3.40
C SER A 516 12.70 -3.49 -3.69
N GLY A 517 13.98 -3.20 -3.40
CA GLY A 517 14.65 -1.95 -3.73
C GLY A 517 16.13 -1.99 -3.39
N TYR A 518 16.87 -1.02 -3.90
CA TYR A 518 18.30 -0.84 -3.65
C TYR A 518 18.64 0.65 -3.55
N TYR A 519 19.82 1.00 -3.04
CA TYR A 519 20.32 2.37 -2.95
C TYR A 519 21.78 2.41 -3.32
N LEU A 520 22.10 3.35 -4.19
CA LEU A 520 23.44 3.68 -4.63
C LEU A 520 23.56 5.20 -4.62
N TYR A 521 24.62 5.74 -4.02
CA TYR A 521 24.80 7.19 -3.96
C TYR A 521 25.21 7.74 -5.33
N GLY A 522 24.77 8.96 -5.64
CA GLY A 522 25.06 9.64 -6.90
C GLY A 522 23.94 9.54 -7.93
N ILE A 523 24.10 10.29 -9.00
CA ILE A 523 23.16 10.34 -10.13
C ILE A 523 23.76 9.81 -11.43
N ASN A 524 25.10 9.87 -11.57
CA ASN A 524 25.79 9.45 -12.78
C ASN A 524 26.99 8.56 -12.45
N PHE A 525 27.41 7.74 -13.40
CA PHE A 525 28.69 7.03 -13.35
C PHE A 525 29.50 7.21 -14.64
N GLU A 526 30.81 7.05 -14.53
CA GLU A 526 31.74 6.96 -15.66
C GLU A 526 32.54 5.66 -15.56
N VAL A 527 32.96 5.13 -16.70
CA VAL A 527 33.77 3.91 -16.80
C VAL A 527 35.05 4.22 -17.55
N ASP A 528 36.21 3.86 -17.01
CA ASP A 528 37.49 3.99 -17.72
C ASP A 528 37.81 2.79 -18.62
N GLU A 529 38.92 2.86 -19.36
CA GLU A 529 39.32 1.82 -20.33
C GLU A 529 39.61 0.46 -19.67
N GLN A 530 39.86 0.46 -18.36
CA GLN A 530 40.11 -0.73 -17.55
C GLN A 530 38.82 -1.23 -16.88
N GLY A 531 37.69 -0.55 -17.11
CA GLY A 531 36.38 -0.90 -16.56
C GLY A 531 36.10 -0.32 -15.18
N TYR A 532 37.00 0.47 -14.58
CA TYR A 532 36.75 1.02 -13.24
C TYR A 532 35.66 2.08 -13.29
N ILE A 533 34.77 2.02 -12.29
CA ILE A 533 33.58 2.84 -12.21
C ILE A 533 33.84 4.00 -11.25
N ARG A 534 33.53 5.23 -11.69
CA ARG A 534 33.49 6.42 -10.84
C ARG A 534 32.07 6.91 -10.73
N PHE A 535 31.62 7.25 -9.53
CA PHE A 535 30.26 7.73 -9.28
C PHE A 535 30.26 9.22 -9.01
N TYR A 536 29.23 9.90 -9.50
CA TYR A 536 29.11 11.34 -9.42
C TYR A 536 27.75 11.75 -8.87
N ASP A 537 27.78 12.71 -7.95
CA ASP A 537 26.62 13.53 -7.62
C ASP A 537 26.78 14.87 -8.36
N GLU A 538 25.92 15.11 -9.36
CA GLU A 538 26.07 16.19 -10.34
C GLU A 538 27.47 16.21 -10.99
N THR A 539 28.28 17.20 -10.64
CA THR A 539 29.65 17.37 -11.13
C THR A 539 30.69 16.85 -10.15
N LYS A 540 30.32 16.50 -8.93
CA LYS A 540 31.25 16.10 -7.87
C LYS A 540 31.49 14.60 -7.93
N ASN A 541 32.75 14.20 -8.03
CA ASN A 541 33.13 12.81 -7.85
C ASN A 541 32.91 12.42 -6.38
N LEU A 542 32.35 11.24 -6.17
CA LEU A 542 32.25 10.64 -4.85
C LEU A 542 33.57 9.97 -4.52
N TYR A 543 34.00 10.07 -3.27
CA TYR A 543 35.20 9.38 -2.80
C TYR A 543 34.92 7.91 -2.52
N VAL A 544 33.75 7.63 -1.96
CA VAL A 544 33.31 6.28 -1.60
C VAL A 544 31.82 6.13 -1.92
N ASN A 545 31.43 4.92 -2.28
CA ASN A 545 30.04 4.57 -2.55
C ASN A 545 29.74 3.15 -2.08
N SER A 546 28.46 2.86 -1.93
CA SER A 546 27.97 1.57 -1.50
C SER A 546 26.64 1.28 -2.15
N LEU A 547 26.45 0.03 -2.56
CA LEU A 547 25.14 -0.48 -2.90
C LEU A 547 24.54 -1.15 -1.67
N SER A 548 23.33 -0.74 -1.32
CA SER A 548 22.54 -1.38 -0.28
C SER A 548 21.28 -1.95 -0.89
N PHE A 549 20.83 -3.10 -0.38
CA PHE A 549 19.55 -3.68 -0.76
C PHE A 549 18.57 -3.56 0.40
N TYR A 550 17.30 -3.34 0.09
CA TYR A 550 16.30 -3.05 1.11
C TYR A 550 15.07 -3.91 0.92
N TRP A 551 14.48 -4.18 2.07
CA TRP A 551 13.12 -4.59 2.21
C TRP A 551 12.25 -3.33 2.27
N LYS A 552 11.81 -2.85 1.11
CA LYS A 552 11.14 -1.55 0.95
C LYS A 552 9.80 -1.56 1.70
N ASN A 553 9.51 -0.52 2.48
CA ASN A 553 8.16 -0.29 3.00
C ASN A 553 7.40 0.68 2.06
N LYS A 554 6.07 0.59 2.02
CA LYS A 554 5.17 1.46 1.26
C LYS A 554 5.45 2.96 1.45
N ASN A 555 5.87 3.35 2.65
CA ASN A 555 6.19 4.74 3.01
C ASN A 555 7.53 5.25 2.44
N SER A 556 8.30 4.42 1.73
CA SER A 556 9.55 4.87 1.11
C SER A 556 9.24 5.74 -0.10
N SER A 557 9.47 7.05 0.04
CA SER A 557 9.25 8.03 -1.01
C SER A 557 10.11 7.84 -2.26
N LEU A 558 11.08 6.93 -2.23
CA LEU A 558 12.05 6.77 -3.29
C LEU A 558 12.26 5.30 -3.58
N ALA A 559 12.06 4.91 -4.84
CA ALA A 559 12.31 3.55 -5.33
C ALA A 559 13.75 3.10 -5.04
N THR A 560 14.69 4.05 -5.02
CA THR A 560 16.10 3.77 -4.78
C THR A 560 16.68 4.37 -3.49
N LYS A 561 15.99 5.28 -2.78
CA LYS A 561 16.57 5.95 -1.59
C LYS A 561 16.05 5.48 -0.25
N GLY A 562 14.95 4.70 -0.22
CA GLY A 562 14.62 3.89 0.95
C GLY A 562 14.63 4.66 2.28
N ASP A 563 13.86 5.73 2.46
CA ASP A 563 13.87 6.46 3.75
C ASP A 563 13.19 5.67 4.88
N VAL A 564 12.32 4.71 4.53
CA VAL A 564 11.64 3.78 5.45
C VAL A 564 11.70 2.36 4.91
N PHE A 565 12.30 1.44 5.66
CA PHE A 565 12.48 0.04 5.28
C PHE A 565 12.27 -0.90 6.45
N SER A 566 11.84 -2.13 6.16
CA SER A 566 11.67 -3.19 7.14
C SER A 566 13.00 -3.84 7.52
N ALA A 567 13.89 -3.94 6.55
CA ALA A 567 15.26 -4.40 6.72
C ALA A 567 16.12 -3.79 5.61
N LYS A 568 17.41 -3.67 5.87
CA LYS A 568 18.41 -3.22 4.91
C LYS A 568 19.59 -4.16 5.00
N SER A 569 20.25 -4.39 3.89
CA SER A 569 21.49 -5.14 3.74
C SER A 569 22.56 -4.23 3.15
N TYR A 570 23.71 -4.11 3.84
CA TYR A 570 24.85 -3.28 3.43
C TYR A 570 26.14 -3.92 3.94
N PHE A 571 27.16 -3.98 3.09
CA PHE A 571 28.37 -4.75 3.39
C PHE A 571 29.65 -3.93 3.40
N GLY A 572 29.59 -2.65 3.05
CA GLY A 572 30.73 -1.73 3.14
C GLY A 572 30.67 -0.61 2.11
N TYR A 573 31.77 0.15 2.05
CA TYR A 573 32.02 1.12 0.99
C TYR A 573 33.17 0.64 0.10
N ALA A 574 33.15 1.05 -1.16
CA ALA A 574 34.26 0.92 -2.09
C ALA A 574 34.67 2.31 -2.63
N ASP A 575 35.96 2.47 -2.89
CA ASP A 575 36.60 3.64 -3.46
C ASP A 575 36.08 3.90 -4.90
N CYS A 576 35.75 5.16 -5.16
CA CYS A 576 35.12 5.62 -6.40
C CYS A 576 36.02 6.55 -7.24
N GLU A 577 37.29 6.73 -6.87
CA GLU A 577 38.27 7.46 -7.68
C GLU A 577 38.88 6.59 -8.81
N GLY A 578 38.50 5.31 -8.87
CA GLY A 578 38.93 4.35 -9.88
C GLY A 578 40.41 3.98 -9.70
N ILE A 579 41.19 3.94 -10.78
CA ILE A 579 42.65 3.64 -10.71
C ILE A 579 43.39 4.56 -9.73
N LYS A 580 42.96 5.83 -9.61
CA LYS A 580 43.61 6.84 -8.78
C LYS A 580 43.25 6.75 -7.30
N GLY A 581 42.23 5.96 -6.94
CA GLY A 581 41.83 5.74 -5.56
C GLY A 581 42.93 5.06 -4.75
N GLU A 582 43.15 5.58 -3.55
CA GLU A 582 44.11 5.05 -2.58
C GLU A 582 43.52 3.89 -1.75
N GLY A 583 42.20 3.67 -1.82
CA GLY A 583 41.53 2.53 -1.19
C GLY A 583 41.75 1.21 -1.94
N PRO A 584 41.80 0.05 -1.24
CA PRO A 584 41.96 -1.26 -1.83
C PRO A 584 40.69 -1.74 -2.54
N THR A 585 39.50 -1.45 -2.04
CA THR A 585 38.24 -1.92 -2.66
C THR A 585 37.76 -0.93 -3.72
N LYS A 586 37.62 -1.36 -4.98
CA LYS A 586 37.20 -0.52 -6.12
C LYS A 586 36.01 -1.12 -6.86
N TRP A 587 35.24 -0.29 -7.56
CA TRP A 587 34.17 -0.74 -8.46
C TRP A 587 34.70 -0.96 -9.87
N GLN A 588 34.34 -2.07 -10.51
CA GLN A 588 34.78 -2.38 -11.88
C GLN A 588 33.71 -3.14 -12.66
N PHE A 589 33.46 -2.77 -13.92
CA PHE A 589 32.71 -3.61 -14.86
C PHE A 589 33.62 -4.67 -15.49
N ILE A 590 33.08 -5.86 -15.69
CA ILE A 590 33.71 -6.92 -16.47
C ILE A 590 33.51 -6.59 -17.95
N LEU A 591 34.55 -6.04 -18.57
CA LEU A 591 34.60 -5.75 -20.01
C LEU A 591 35.04 -7.02 -20.76
N LYS A 592 34.09 -7.91 -21.09
CA LYS A 592 34.36 -9.13 -21.87
C LYS A 592 33.67 -9.09 -23.22
#